data_AF-A0A420EQB5-F1
#
_entry.id   AF-A0A420EQB5-F1
#
_cell.length_a   1.000
_cell.length_b   1.000
_cell.length_c   1.000
_cell.angle_alpha   90.00
_cell.angle_beta   90.00
_cell.angle_gamma   90.00
#
_symmetry.space_group_name_H-M   'P 1'
#
loop_
_entity.id
_entity.type
_entity.pdbx_description
1 polymer ?
#
loop_
_entity_poly.entity_id
_entity_poly.type
_entity_poly.pdbx_seq_one_letter_code
_entity_poly.pdbx_strand_id
1 'polypeptide(L)'
;MSVYALTPKPGFERYTIQVGWNPHRTFFATVVDFAWDPVTDPDNEPDTVRIGPVETVLDPAEVLLAVEPYAHIPADLAAALRADQAAHPARR
;
A
#
# COMPACT_ATOMS: atom_id res chain seq x y z
N MET A 1 -12.72 -2.44 -5.61
CA MET A 1 -11.27 -2.47 -5.34
C MET A 1 -10.83 -1.03 -5.32
N SER A 2 -10.26 -0.58 -4.21
CA SER A 2 -9.83 0.81 -4.06
C SER A 2 -8.39 0.85 -3.61
N VAL A 3 -7.70 1.89 -4.07
CA VAL A 3 -6.28 2.14 -3.83
C VAL A 3 -6.13 3.57 -3.37
N TYR A 4 -5.40 3.75 -2.28
CA TYR A 4 -5.12 5.03 -1.63
C TYR A 4 -3.62 5.27 -1.72
N ALA A 5 -3.23 6.37 -2.37
CA ALA A 5 -1.84 6.81 -2.37
C ALA A 5 -1.56 7.59 -1.08
N LEU A 6 -0.46 7.26 -0.41
CA LEU A 6 -0.03 7.93 0.82
C LEU A 6 1.05 8.97 0.51
N THR A 7 1.10 10.00 1.34
CA THR A 7 2.17 11.00 1.25
C THR A 7 3.45 10.41 1.84
N PRO A 8 4.57 10.37 1.10
CA PRO A 8 5.84 9.88 1.63
C PRO A 8 6.34 10.73 2.80
N LYS A 9 7.05 10.10 3.73
CA LYS A 9 7.82 10.80 4.77
C LYS A 9 9.08 11.45 4.16
N PRO A 10 9.69 12.44 4.83
CA PRO A 10 10.98 12.98 4.42
C PRO A 10 12.04 11.88 4.25
N GLY A 11 12.76 11.90 3.13
CA GLY A 11 13.73 10.87 2.74
C GLY A 11 13.16 9.68 1.96
N PHE A 12 11.83 9.63 1.76
CA PHE A 12 11.14 8.60 0.98
C PHE A 12 10.39 9.17 -0.23
N GLU A 13 10.66 10.41 -0.63
CA GLU A 13 9.92 11.13 -1.68
C GLU A 13 9.99 10.47 -3.07
N ARG A 14 11.03 9.66 -3.31
CA ARG A 14 11.17 8.83 -4.52
C ARG A 14 10.18 7.67 -4.59
N TYR A 15 9.65 7.24 -3.45
CA TYR A 15 8.75 6.11 -3.38
C TYR A 15 7.30 6.54 -3.59
N THR A 16 6.57 5.72 -4.32
CA THR A 16 5.11 5.73 -4.33
C THR A 16 4.62 4.67 -3.36
N ILE A 17 3.89 5.11 -2.34
CA ILE A 17 3.30 4.27 -1.32
C ILE A 17 1.79 4.18 -1.55
N GLN A 18 1.28 2.97 -1.68
CA GLN A 18 -0.14 2.72 -1.88
C GLN A 18 -0.64 1.65 -0.92
N VAL A 19 -1.87 1.81 -0.45
CA VAL A 19 -2.58 0.79 0.31
C VAL A 19 -3.99 0.63 -0.24
N GLY A 20 -4.56 -0.56 -0.10
CA GLY A 20 -5.87 -0.84 -0.67
C GLY A 20 -6.45 -2.16 -0.23
N TRP A 21 -7.52 -2.57 -0.90
CA TRP A 21 -8.10 -3.90 -0.76
C TRP A 21 -8.45 -4.47 -2.12
N ASN A 22 -8.29 -5.77 -2.30
CA ASN A 22 -8.50 -6.48 -3.58
C ASN A 22 -9.86 -7.20 -3.63
N PRO A 23 -10.32 -7.67 -4.82
CA PRO A 23 -11.60 -8.38 -4.96
C PRO A 23 -11.76 -9.64 -4.09
N HIS A 24 -10.66 -10.22 -3.63
CA HIS A 24 -10.65 -11.35 -2.69
C HIS A 24 -10.86 -10.93 -1.22
N ARG A 25 -11.17 -9.64 -0.99
CA ARG A 25 -11.39 -9.04 0.33
C ARG A 25 -10.16 -9.07 1.24
N THR A 26 -9.00 -9.01 0.62
CA THR A 26 -7.71 -8.90 1.30
C THR A 26 -7.19 -7.47 1.17
N PHE A 27 -6.65 -6.93 2.26
CA PHE A 27 -5.92 -5.66 2.26
C PHE A 27 -4.51 -5.85 1.69
N PHE A 28 -3.99 -4.82 1.06
CA PHE A 28 -2.64 -4.84 0.51
C PHE A 28 -1.93 -3.50 0.68
N ALA A 29 -0.61 -3.55 0.63
CA ALA A 29 0.28 -2.40 0.61
C ALA A 29 1.39 -2.59 -0.43
N THR A 30 1.75 -1.52 -1.12
CA THR A 30 2.89 -1.46 -2.02
C THR A 30 3.72 -0.20 -1.78
N VAL A 31 5.04 -0.38 -1.64
CA VAL A 31 6.05 0.69 -1.66
C VAL A 31 6.96 0.39 -2.82
N VAL A 32 6.99 1.28 -3.82
CA VAL A 32 7.78 1.09 -5.04
C VAL A 32 8.35 2.44 -5.48
N ASP A 33 9.61 2.48 -5.84
CA ASP A 33 10.18 3.60 -6.58
C ASP A 33 9.89 3.42 -8.07
N PHE A 34 8.98 4.21 -8.63
CA PHE A 34 8.67 4.18 -10.07
C PHE A 34 9.63 5.02 -10.91
N ALA A 35 10.50 5.81 -10.29
CA ALA A 35 11.54 6.57 -10.97
C ALA A 35 12.84 5.77 -11.10
N TRP A 36 12.98 4.65 -10.39
CA TRP A 36 14.12 3.76 -10.53
C TRP A 36 14.13 3.06 -11.89
N ASP A 37 15.25 3.19 -12.61
CA ASP A 37 15.52 2.50 -13.86
C ASP A 37 16.73 1.57 -13.66
N PRO A 38 16.56 0.24 -13.77
CA PRO A 38 17.64 -0.72 -13.60
C PRO A 38 18.75 -0.60 -14.65
N VAL A 39 18.50 0.08 -15.77
CA VAL A 39 19.50 0.32 -16.82
C VAL A 39 20.43 1.47 -16.45
N THR A 40 19.89 2.54 -15.87
CA THR A 40 20.66 3.75 -15.54
C THR A 40 21.15 3.80 -14.10
N ASP A 41 20.52 3.06 -13.20
CA ASP A 41 20.85 3.06 -11.77
C ASP A 41 20.82 1.65 -11.14
N PRO A 42 21.62 0.70 -11.66
CA PRO A 42 21.57 -0.70 -11.24
C PRO A 42 21.99 -0.93 -9.78
N ASP A 43 22.79 -0.03 -9.21
CA ASP A 43 23.36 -0.19 -7.87
C ASP A 43 22.43 0.30 -6.74
N ASN A 44 21.34 1.03 -7.08
CA ASN A 44 20.40 1.58 -6.11
C ASN A 44 19.00 0.96 -6.24
N GLU A 45 18.93 -0.37 -6.27
CA GLU A 45 17.64 -1.08 -6.31
C GLU A 45 16.74 -0.62 -5.14
N PRO A 46 15.47 -0.24 -5.43
CA PRO A 46 14.59 0.31 -4.42
C PRO A 46 14.05 -0.80 -3.53
N ASP A 47 14.10 -0.56 -2.22
CA ASP A 47 13.36 -1.34 -1.24
C ASP A 47 11.88 -1.42 -1.63
N THR A 48 11.46 -2.60 -2.11
CA THR A 48 10.10 -2.85 -2.56
C THR A 48 9.34 -3.60 -1.48
N VAL A 49 8.34 -2.95 -0.88
CA VAL A 49 7.40 -3.63 0.05
C VAL A 49 6.17 -4.04 -0.74
N ARG A 50 5.80 -5.33 -0.68
CA ARG A 50 4.56 -5.86 -1.26
C ARG A 50 3.90 -6.81 -0.26
N ILE A 51 2.86 -6.34 0.43
CA ILE A 51 2.09 -7.12 1.41
C ILE A 51 0.66 -7.27 0.94
N GLY A 52 0.07 -8.46 1.13
CA GLY A 52 -1.28 -8.78 0.67
C GLY A 52 -1.50 -9.16 -0.82
N PRO A 53 -0.50 -9.24 -1.73
CA PRO A 53 -0.75 -9.77 -3.07
C PRO A 53 -0.83 -11.31 -3.11
N VAL A 54 -0.24 -12.01 -2.15
CA VAL A 54 -0.24 -13.49 -2.05
C VAL A 54 -0.82 -13.98 -0.71
N GLU A 55 -0.65 -13.20 0.35
CA GLU A 55 -1.14 -13.52 1.70
C GLU A 55 -2.52 -12.92 1.96
N THR A 56 -3.37 -13.62 2.70
CA THR A 56 -4.70 -13.11 3.09
C THR A 56 -4.58 -12.21 4.32
N VAL A 57 -4.56 -10.90 4.10
CA VAL A 57 -4.56 -9.88 5.15
C VAL A 57 -5.98 -9.34 5.35
N LEU A 58 -6.55 -9.57 6.53
CA LEU A 58 -7.94 -9.16 6.85
C LEU A 58 -8.01 -7.94 7.78
N ASP A 59 -6.90 -7.57 8.42
CA ASP A 59 -6.82 -6.34 9.21
C ASP A 59 -6.07 -5.26 8.41
N PRO A 60 -6.71 -4.13 8.05
CA PRO A 60 -6.01 -3.02 7.41
C PRO A 60 -4.90 -2.45 8.31
N ALA A 61 -4.94 -2.64 9.64
CA ALA A 61 -3.85 -2.19 10.50
C ALA A 61 -2.51 -2.87 10.15
N GLU A 62 -2.53 -4.15 9.73
CA GLU A 62 -1.32 -4.88 9.36
C GLU A 62 -0.64 -4.24 8.14
N VAL A 63 -1.40 -3.90 7.09
CA VAL A 63 -0.83 -3.28 5.89
C VAL A 63 -0.39 -1.83 6.16
N LEU A 64 -1.07 -1.13 7.07
CA LEU A 64 -0.70 0.23 7.47
C LEU A 64 0.59 0.24 8.28
N LEU A 65 0.77 -0.69 9.23
CA LEU A 65 2.01 -0.82 10.00
C LEU A 65 3.22 -1.08 9.09
N ALA A 66 3.04 -1.86 8.03
CA ALA A 66 4.11 -2.16 7.09
C ALA A 66 4.60 -0.96 6.29
N VAL A 67 3.71 -0.01 5.99
CA VAL A 67 4.06 1.22 5.25
C VAL A 67 4.36 2.41 6.15
N GLU A 68 4.15 2.27 7.46
CA GLU A 68 4.42 3.31 8.45
C GLU A 68 5.83 3.89 8.36
N PRO A 69 6.91 3.12 8.12
CA PRO A 69 8.25 3.69 7.97
C PRO A 69 8.38 4.68 6.80
N TYR A 70 7.59 4.48 5.74
CA TYR A 70 7.75 5.16 4.45
C TYR A 70 6.79 6.34 4.25
N ALA A 71 5.64 6.35 4.93
CA ALA A 71 4.56 7.29 4.64
C ALA A 71 3.86 7.86 5.87
N HIS A 72 3.24 9.02 5.68
CA HIS A 72 2.28 9.59 6.62
C HIS A 72 0.94 8.89 6.46
N ILE A 73 0.47 8.25 7.53
CA ILE A 73 -0.79 7.51 7.56
C ILE A 73 -1.89 8.41 8.16
N PRO A 74 -2.94 8.76 7.41
CA PRO A 74 -4.10 9.44 7.97
C PRO A 74 -4.79 8.58 9.04
N ALA A 75 -5.20 9.21 10.14
CA ALA A 75 -5.77 8.50 11.30
C ALA A 75 -7.07 7.75 10.99
N ASP A 76 -7.83 8.21 9.99
CA ASP A 76 -9.10 7.66 9.55
C ASP A 76 -8.96 6.62 8.43
N LEU A 77 -7.75 6.42 7.88
CA LEU A 77 -7.54 5.58 6.71
C LEU A 77 -7.94 4.11 6.93
N ALA A 78 -7.67 3.56 8.11
CA ALA A 78 -8.08 2.20 8.46
C ALA A 78 -9.62 2.04 8.43
N ALA A 79 -10.34 3.04 8.92
CA ALA A 79 -11.80 3.05 8.90
C ALA A 79 -12.33 3.24 7.47
N ALA A 80 -11.72 4.12 6.69
CA ALA A 80 -12.05 4.34 5.28
C ALA A 80 -11.87 3.06 4.45
N LEU A 81 -10.75 2.34 4.63
CA LEU A 81 -10.49 1.06 3.97
C LEU A 81 -11.55 0.01 4.28
N ARG A 82 -11.95 -0.14 5.56
CA ARG A 82 -13.02 -1.07 5.95
C ARG A 82 -14.37 -0.67 5.38
N ALA A 83 -14.72 0.61 5.49
CA ALA A 83 -15.99 1.12 4.99
C ALA A 83 -16.12 0.91 3.48
N ASP A 84 -15.04 1.19 2.74
CA ASP A 84 -15.02 1.02 1.30
C ASP A 84 -15.06 -0.47 0.88
N GLN A 85 -14.34 -1.35 1.57
CA GLN A 85 -14.45 -2.80 1.36
C GLN A 85 -15.89 -3.31 1.64
N ALA A 86 -16.55 -2.81 2.68
CA ALA A 86 -17.92 -3.20 3.04
C ALA A 86 -18.95 -2.67 2.03
N ALA A 87 -18.75 -1.48 1.47
CA ALA A 87 -19.62 -0.87 0.47
C ALA A 87 -19.61 -1.62 -0.88
N HIS A 88 -18.62 -2.49 -1.12
CA HIS A 88 -18.48 -3.29 -2.32
C HIS A 88 -18.73 -4.78 -2.04
N PRO A 89 -19.99 -5.20 -1.79
CA PRO A 89 -20.30 -6.62 -1.61
C PRO A 89 -19.97 -7.39 -2.88
N ALA A 90 -19.34 -8.55 -2.72
CA ALA A 90 -19.11 -9.51 -3.79
C ALA A 90 -20.42 -9.71 -4.56
N ARG A 91 -20.40 -9.44 -5.88
CA ARG A 91 -21.53 -9.80 -6.73
C ARG A 91 -21.73 -11.30 -6.60
N ARG A 92 -22.93 -11.67 -6.13
CA ARG A 92 -23.36 -13.04 -5.88
C ARG A 92 -23.51 -13.80 -7.20
#